data_AF-A0AAW2YYU9-F1
#
_entry.id   AF-A0AAW2YYU9-F1
#
_cell.length_a   1.000
_cell.length_b   1.000
_cell.length_c   1.000
_cell.angle_alpha   90.00
_cell.angle_beta   90.00
_cell.angle_gamma   90.00
#
_symmetry.space_group_name_H-M   'P 1'
#
loop_
_entity.id
_entity.type
_entity.pdbx_description
1 polymer ?
#
loop_
_entity_poly.entity_id
_entity_poly.type
_entity_poly.pdbx_seq_one_letter_code
_entity_poly.pdbx_strand_id
1 'polypeptide(L)'
;MISRGLRSKYLSIVTSRRLISTTNGQKIGFIGLGNMGSRMAPHLVNKSNSNLFVFDMNEKTVTTLVEQHQDGRVKGCSSPNDVFEQSDVVITMLPGPNQVESVYKSAVNKIRDGQLLIDASTIDPGTSKRVNELILKSHQIDMVDAPVSGGVGGASGATLTFMVGGKKQAFERAQPILQLMGKNVIYCGGEVGDGQSVKICNNLVLAISMSAVSEAMVLGTRLGIDPKVLAQVFNTSSGRCWSSDTYNPHPGVMDNVPSSRNYEGGFAANLMLKDVGLAIKAAESAKMDLPLGELVSKFYTEMRDEHDMGNKDFSGVLEYFKIKADTK
;
A
#
# COMPACT_ATOMS: atom_id res chain seq x y z
N MET A 1 -27.60 57.77 -26.57
CA MET A 1 -26.36 57.17 -27.08
C MET A 1 -26.28 55.75 -26.55
N ILE A 2 -26.90 54.79 -27.24
CA ILE A 2 -26.25 53.82 -28.15
C ILE A 2 -25.17 53.01 -27.44
N SER A 3 -25.45 51.72 -27.13
CA SER A 3 -24.89 50.53 -27.81
C SER A 3 -24.74 49.30 -26.89
N ARG A 4 -25.32 48.18 -27.38
CA ARG A 4 -24.86 46.76 -27.26
C ARG A 4 -25.03 46.07 -25.89
N GLY A 5 -25.45 44.82 -25.80
CA GLY A 5 -25.53 43.77 -26.81
C GLY A 5 -26.34 42.55 -26.37
N LEU A 6 -26.60 41.71 -27.36
CA LEU A 6 -27.50 40.56 -27.38
C LEU A 6 -27.18 39.51 -26.30
N ARG A 7 -28.21 39.04 -25.58
CA ARG A 7 -28.18 37.77 -24.84
C ARG A 7 -28.38 36.62 -25.83
N SER A 8 -27.30 35.92 -26.16
CA SER A 8 -27.35 34.67 -26.91
C SER A 8 -27.69 33.50 -25.98
N LYS A 9 -28.73 32.75 -26.35
CA LYS A 9 -29.13 31.48 -25.75
C LYS A 9 -28.16 30.38 -26.21
N TYR A 10 -27.32 29.88 -25.31
CA TYR A 10 -26.72 28.56 -25.44
C TYR A 10 -27.13 27.72 -24.24
N LEU A 11 -28.25 27.01 -24.40
CA LEU A 11 -28.66 25.93 -23.52
C LEU A 11 -27.91 24.68 -24.01
N SER A 12 -26.71 24.43 -23.50
CA SER A 12 -26.05 23.14 -23.71
C SER A 12 -26.81 22.09 -22.91
N ILE A 13 -27.48 21.18 -23.61
CA ILE A 13 -28.05 19.96 -23.04
C ILE A 13 -26.88 19.14 -22.50
N VAL A 14 -26.58 19.27 -21.21
CA VAL A 14 -25.75 18.30 -20.50
C VAL A 14 -26.65 17.09 -20.25
N THR A 15 -26.57 16.11 -21.14
CA THR A 15 -27.10 14.78 -20.87
C THR A 15 -26.34 14.21 -19.67
N SER A 16 -26.98 14.25 -18.50
CA SER A 16 -26.57 13.51 -17.32
C SER A 16 -26.58 12.01 -17.66
N ARG A 17 -25.48 11.50 -18.19
CA ARG A 17 -25.19 10.07 -18.13
C ARG A 17 -25.03 9.72 -16.66
N ARG A 18 -26.08 9.12 -16.08
CA ARG A 18 -25.98 8.41 -14.81
C ARG A 18 -24.77 7.47 -14.91
N LEU A 19 -23.78 7.67 -14.06
CA LEU A 19 -22.78 6.66 -13.72
C LEU A 19 -23.54 5.49 -13.10
N ILE A 20 -23.96 4.54 -13.93
CA ILE A 20 -24.43 3.24 -13.49
C ILE A 20 -23.26 2.61 -12.76
N SER A 21 -23.45 2.25 -11.48
CA SER A 21 -22.45 1.55 -10.65
C SER A 21 -21.83 0.40 -11.44
N THR A 22 -20.60 0.59 -11.95
CA THR A 22 -19.91 -0.33 -12.87
C THR A 22 -19.41 -1.61 -12.21
N THR A 23 -19.63 -1.76 -10.90
CA THR A 23 -19.13 -2.89 -10.09
C THR A 23 -20.18 -3.97 -9.81
N ASN A 24 -21.41 -3.85 -10.30
CA ASN A 24 -22.44 -4.87 -10.09
C ASN A 24 -22.23 -6.08 -11.02
N GLY A 25 -21.92 -7.25 -10.45
CA GLY A 25 -21.82 -8.52 -11.16
C GLY A 25 -20.49 -8.80 -11.86
N GLN A 26 -19.44 -8.00 -11.61
CA GLN A 26 -18.10 -8.29 -12.13
C GLN A 26 -17.49 -9.53 -11.48
N LYS A 27 -16.61 -10.22 -12.22
CA LYS A 27 -15.75 -11.27 -11.67
C LYS A 27 -14.42 -10.64 -11.26
N ILE A 28 -14.11 -10.63 -9.97
CA ILE A 28 -12.88 -10.06 -9.43
C ILE A 28 -11.97 -11.21 -9.01
N GLY A 29 -10.70 -11.10 -9.37
CA GLY A 29 -9.62 -12.00 -8.96
C GLY A 29 -8.78 -11.35 -7.87
N PHE A 30 -8.38 -12.10 -6.85
CA PHE A 30 -7.48 -11.62 -5.80
C PHE A 30 -6.39 -12.64 -5.52
N ILE A 31 -5.14 -12.26 -5.76
CA ILE A 31 -3.97 -13.14 -5.59
C ILE A 31 -3.10 -12.57 -4.47
N GLY A 32 -2.93 -13.36 -3.41
CA GLY A 32 -2.19 -12.98 -2.20
C GLY A 32 -3.13 -12.59 -1.06
N LEU A 33 -3.35 -13.50 -0.11
CA LEU A 33 -4.20 -13.37 1.08
C LEU A 33 -3.37 -13.31 2.38
N GLY A 34 -2.18 -12.72 2.32
CA GLY A 34 -1.37 -12.42 3.49
C GLY A 34 -2.00 -11.39 4.43
N ASN A 35 -1.20 -10.74 5.28
CA ASN A 35 -1.69 -9.79 6.29
C ASN A 35 -2.60 -8.69 5.72
N MET A 36 -2.28 -8.17 4.53
CA MET A 36 -3.09 -7.15 3.87
C MET A 36 -4.24 -7.78 3.08
N GLY A 37 -3.94 -8.73 2.19
CA GLY A 37 -4.91 -9.30 1.25
C GLY A 37 -6.11 -9.96 1.92
N SER A 38 -5.90 -10.72 3.00
CA SER A 38 -6.98 -11.36 3.77
C SER A 38 -7.97 -10.36 4.39
N ARG A 39 -7.58 -9.10 4.58
CA ARG A 39 -8.42 -8.02 5.12
C ARG A 39 -9.02 -7.16 4.01
N MET A 40 -8.33 -7.03 2.89
CA MET A 40 -8.78 -6.30 1.71
C MET A 40 -9.87 -7.05 0.93
N ALA A 41 -9.63 -8.34 0.65
CA ALA A 41 -10.48 -9.15 -0.21
C ALA A 41 -11.95 -9.25 0.24
N PRO A 42 -12.28 -9.44 1.55
CA PRO A 42 -13.68 -9.47 2.01
C PRO A 42 -14.48 -8.21 1.64
N HIS A 43 -13.84 -7.04 1.61
CA HIS A 43 -14.54 -5.79 1.29
C HIS A 43 -15.05 -5.75 -0.15
N LEU A 44 -14.36 -6.42 -1.08
CA LEU A 44 -14.79 -6.49 -2.48
C LEU A 44 -16.14 -7.21 -2.61
N VAL A 45 -16.37 -8.25 -1.81
CA VAL A 45 -17.61 -9.05 -1.82
C VAL A 45 -18.68 -8.44 -0.92
N ASN A 46 -18.31 -7.89 0.22
CA ASN A 46 -19.26 -7.33 1.17
C ASN A 46 -19.86 -5.99 0.72
N LYS A 47 -19.13 -5.22 -0.10
CA LYS A 47 -19.55 -3.90 -0.56
C LYS A 47 -19.94 -3.85 -2.04
N SER A 48 -19.95 -4.99 -2.73
CA SER A 48 -20.43 -5.09 -4.11
C SER A 48 -21.18 -6.40 -4.32
N ASN A 49 -21.82 -6.55 -5.48
CA ASN A 49 -22.44 -7.82 -5.90
C ASN A 49 -21.51 -8.66 -6.80
N SER A 50 -20.20 -8.51 -6.64
CA SER A 50 -19.20 -9.22 -7.46
C SER A 50 -18.96 -10.64 -6.96
N ASN A 51 -18.54 -11.52 -7.88
CA ASN A 51 -17.95 -12.82 -7.53
C ASN A 51 -16.44 -12.64 -7.35
N LEU A 52 -15.86 -13.34 -6.39
CA LEU A 52 -14.44 -13.25 -6.05
C LEU A 52 -13.75 -14.60 -6.24
N PHE A 53 -12.73 -14.63 -7.09
CA PHE A 53 -11.85 -15.77 -7.32
C PHE A 53 -10.52 -15.51 -6.62
N VAL A 54 -10.16 -16.35 -5.64
CA VAL A 54 -9.01 -16.07 -4.78
C VAL A 54 -7.95 -17.16 -4.85
N PHE A 55 -6.70 -16.76 -4.73
CA PHE A 55 -5.57 -17.67 -4.60
C PHE A 55 -4.53 -17.13 -3.61
N ASP A 56 -3.99 -18.02 -2.80
CA ASP A 56 -2.77 -17.80 -2.03
C ASP A 56 -2.03 -19.15 -1.90
N MET A 57 -0.70 -19.10 -1.74
CA MET A 57 0.10 -20.30 -1.49
C MET A 57 -0.24 -20.97 -0.16
N ASN A 58 -0.75 -20.20 0.81
CA ASN A 58 -1.26 -20.69 2.08
C ASN A 58 -2.75 -21.00 1.96
N GLU A 59 -3.05 -22.26 1.63
CA GLU A 59 -4.43 -22.76 1.45
C GLU A 59 -5.35 -22.45 2.63
N LYS A 60 -4.84 -22.40 3.86
CA LYS A 60 -5.66 -22.06 5.04
C LYS A 60 -6.30 -20.69 4.93
N THR A 61 -5.61 -19.71 4.36
CA THR A 61 -6.14 -18.35 4.18
C THR A 61 -7.26 -18.32 3.14
N VAL A 62 -7.13 -19.12 2.08
CA VAL A 62 -8.17 -19.30 1.04
C VAL A 62 -9.40 -19.95 1.65
N THR A 63 -9.23 -21.09 2.33
CA THR A 63 -10.33 -21.82 2.98
C THR A 63 -11.07 -20.94 3.97
N THR A 64 -10.35 -20.21 4.83
CA THR A 64 -10.95 -19.29 5.80
C THR A 64 -11.84 -18.24 5.11
N LEU A 65 -11.37 -17.63 4.02
CA LEU A 65 -12.14 -16.62 3.30
C LEU A 65 -13.36 -17.24 2.59
N VAL A 66 -13.23 -18.44 2.01
CA VAL A 66 -14.36 -19.13 1.39
C VAL A 66 -15.43 -19.49 2.43
N GLU A 67 -15.04 -20.01 3.59
CA GLU A 67 -15.96 -20.39 4.68
C GLU A 67 -16.71 -19.19 5.28
N GLN A 68 -16.11 -18.00 5.26
CA GLN A 68 -16.76 -16.75 5.67
C GLN A 68 -17.87 -16.29 4.71
N HIS A 69 -17.91 -16.84 3.49
CA HIS A 69 -18.82 -16.43 2.41
C HIS A 69 -19.58 -17.62 1.82
N GLN A 70 -20.48 -18.20 2.62
CA GLN A 70 -21.26 -19.39 2.26
C GLN A 70 -22.33 -19.17 1.17
N ASP A 71 -22.53 -17.92 0.73
CA ASP A 71 -23.41 -17.58 -0.40
C ASP A 71 -22.82 -17.98 -1.78
N GLY A 72 -21.61 -18.57 -1.80
CA GLY A 72 -20.97 -19.11 -2.99
C GLY A 72 -20.31 -18.06 -3.89
N ARG A 73 -20.29 -16.79 -3.47
CA ARG A 73 -19.67 -15.69 -4.24
C ARG A 73 -18.15 -15.70 -4.17
N VAL A 74 -17.56 -16.34 -3.16
CA VAL A 74 -16.10 -16.52 -3.06
C VAL A 74 -15.72 -17.94 -3.47
N LYS A 75 -14.75 -18.05 -4.39
CA LYS A 75 -14.23 -19.34 -4.87
C LYS A 75 -12.71 -19.36 -4.77
N GLY A 76 -12.18 -20.37 -4.08
CA GLY A 76 -10.75 -20.69 -4.11
C GLY A 76 -10.36 -21.27 -5.47
N CYS A 77 -9.26 -20.77 -6.03
CA CYS A 77 -8.65 -21.26 -7.26
C CYS A 77 -7.49 -22.21 -6.94
N SER A 78 -7.13 -23.09 -7.88
CA SER A 78 -6.02 -24.04 -7.69
C SER A 78 -4.66 -23.47 -8.08
N SER A 79 -4.66 -22.38 -8.87
CA SER A 79 -3.46 -21.68 -9.28
C SER A 79 -3.73 -20.17 -9.50
N PRO A 80 -2.68 -19.32 -9.55
CA PRO A 80 -2.82 -17.94 -10.00
C PRO A 80 -3.44 -17.84 -11.39
N ASN A 81 -3.08 -18.76 -12.29
CA ASN A 81 -3.56 -18.78 -13.67
C ASN A 81 -5.09 -18.92 -13.75
N ASP A 82 -5.68 -19.76 -12.90
CA ASP A 82 -7.14 -19.94 -12.83
C ASP A 82 -7.84 -18.64 -12.42
N VAL A 83 -7.21 -17.81 -11.58
CA VAL A 83 -7.75 -16.51 -11.17
C VAL A 83 -7.79 -15.57 -12.38
N PHE A 84 -6.71 -15.51 -13.16
CA PHE A 84 -6.68 -14.73 -14.40
C PHE A 84 -7.74 -15.19 -15.40
N GLU A 85 -7.90 -16.50 -15.62
CA GLU A 85 -8.88 -17.05 -16.55
C GLU A 85 -10.34 -16.76 -16.18
N GLN A 86 -10.65 -16.63 -14.89
CA GLN A 86 -12.03 -16.49 -14.42
C GLN A 86 -12.46 -15.04 -14.17
N SER A 87 -11.52 -14.09 -14.08
CA SER A 87 -11.80 -12.75 -13.58
C SER A 87 -11.77 -11.68 -14.67
N ASP A 88 -12.59 -10.65 -14.58
CA ASP A 88 -12.54 -9.47 -15.46
C ASP A 88 -11.55 -8.42 -14.93
N VAL A 89 -11.35 -8.42 -13.61
CA VAL A 89 -10.40 -7.57 -12.89
C VAL A 89 -9.54 -8.48 -12.04
N VAL A 90 -8.21 -8.33 -12.05
CA VAL A 90 -7.31 -9.09 -11.17
C VAL A 90 -6.51 -8.13 -10.30
N ILE A 91 -6.52 -8.39 -9.00
CA ILE A 91 -5.77 -7.65 -7.99
C ILE A 91 -4.67 -8.56 -7.43
N THR A 92 -3.42 -8.11 -7.45
CA THR A 92 -2.30 -8.79 -6.79
C THR A 92 -1.86 -8.04 -5.55
N MET A 93 -1.61 -8.76 -4.45
CA MET A 93 -1.13 -8.20 -3.19
C MET A 93 -0.01 -9.09 -2.60
N LEU A 94 1.17 -8.98 -3.19
CA LEU A 94 2.27 -9.93 -3.02
C LEU A 94 3.45 -9.34 -2.23
N PRO A 95 4.35 -10.19 -1.66
CA PRO A 95 5.41 -9.72 -0.77
C PRO A 95 6.47 -8.81 -1.41
N GLY A 96 6.74 -8.97 -2.71
CA GLY A 96 7.83 -8.26 -3.37
C GLY A 96 7.94 -8.50 -4.87
N PRO A 97 8.96 -7.90 -5.51
CA PRO A 97 9.09 -7.83 -6.97
C PRO A 97 9.19 -9.19 -7.64
N ASN A 98 9.94 -10.13 -7.05
CA ASN A 98 10.12 -11.47 -7.61
C ASN A 98 8.81 -12.25 -7.69
N GLN A 99 7.96 -12.15 -6.66
CA GLN A 99 6.65 -12.81 -6.64
C GLN A 99 5.71 -12.19 -7.67
N VAL A 100 5.68 -10.86 -7.78
CA VAL A 100 4.89 -10.15 -8.79
C VAL A 100 5.33 -10.57 -10.20
N GLU A 101 6.62 -10.48 -10.52
CA GLU A 101 7.10 -10.89 -11.85
C GLU A 101 6.79 -12.36 -12.16
N SER A 102 6.96 -13.26 -11.18
CA SER A 102 6.68 -14.69 -11.36
C SER A 102 5.21 -14.94 -11.72
N VAL A 103 4.28 -14.36 -10.96
CA VAL A 103 2.83 -14.52 -11.18
C VAL A 103 2.41 -13.98 -12.55
N TYR A 104 2.86 -12.79 -12.93
CA TYR A 104 2.49 -12.22 -14.24
C TYR A 104 3.17 -12.96 -15.40
N LYS A 105 4.42 -13.43 -15.24
CA LYS A 105 5.09 -14.27 -16.26
C LYS A 105 4.36 -15.59 -16.48
N SER A 106 3.92 -16.26 -15.42
CA SER A 106 3.19 -17.53 -15.56
C SER A 106 1.79 -17.35 -16.16
N ALA A 107 1.15 -16.22 -15.86
CA ALA A 107 -0.23 -15.95 -16.23
C ALA A 107 -0.38 -15.20 -17.57
N VAL A 108 0.71 -14.75 -18.21
CA VAL A 108 0.63 -13.87 -19.39
C VAL A 108 -0.29 -14.45 -20.48
N ASN A 109 -0.18 -15.74 -20.79
CA ASN A 109 -1.01 -16.41 -21.81
C ASN A 109 -2.46 -16.68 -21.37
N LYS A 110 -2.81 -16.36 -20.12
CA LYS A 110 -4.15 -16.50 -19.53
C LYS A 110 -4.88 -15.17 -19.41
N ILE A 111 -4.18 -14.06 -19.66
CA ILE A 111 -4.75 -12.73 -19.72
C ILE A 111 -5.66 -12.63 -20.94
N ARG A 112 -6.82 -11.99 -20.77
CA ARG A 112 -7.79 -11.73 -21.84
C ARG A 112 -7.83 -10.23 -22.14
N ASP A 113 -7.99 -9.90 -23.41
CA ASP A 113 -8.17 -8.50 -23.81
C ASP A 113 -9.38 -7.87 -23.10
N GLY A 114 -9.26 -6.60 -22.76
CA GLY A 114 -10.26 -5.87 -21.97
C GLY A 114 -10.21 -6.11 -20.45
N GLN A 115 -9.40 -7.05 -19.94
CA GLN A 115 -9.17 -7.16 -18.50
C GLN A 115 -8.56 -5.89 -17.89
N LEU A 116 -8.81 -5.68 -16.60
CA LEU A 116 -8.11 -4.68 -15.80
C LEU A 116 -7.20 -5.38 -14.79
N LEU A 117 -5.91 -5.06 -14.80
CA LEU A 117 -4.93 -5.61 -13.87
C LEU A 117 -4.49 -4.53 -12.89
N ILE A 118 -4.55 -4.83 -11.60
CA ILE A 118 -4.21 -3.91 -10.51
C ILE A 118 -3.17 -4.57 -9.63
N ASP A 119 -1.92 -4.09 -9.65
CA ASP A 119 -0.91 -4.54 -8.69
C ASP A 119 -0.88 -3.63 -7.46
N ALA A 120 -1.43 -4.11 -6.34
CA ALA A 120 -1.44 -3.40 -5.06
C ALA A 120 -0.21 -3.69 -4.19
N SER A 121 0.70 -4.55 -4.66
CA SER A 121 1.98 -4.85 -4.00
C SER A 121 2.85 -3.59 -3.91
N THR A 122 3.81 -3.58 -2.97
CA THR A 122 4.86 -2.54 -2.95
C THR A 122 6.17 -3.11 -3.50
N ILE A 123 6.56 -2.62 -4.69
CA ILE A 123 7.70 -3.08 -5.51
C ILE A 123 8.42 -1.86 -6.12
N ASP A 124 9.59 -2.05 -6.74
CA ASP A 124 10.26 -0.93 -7.42
C ASP A 124 9.51 -0.53 -8.71
N PRO A 125 9.53 0.77 -9.08
CA PRO A 125 8.84 1.26 -10.27
C PRO A 125 9.30 0.55 -11.56
N GLY A 126 10.57 0.17 -11.63
CA GLY A 126 11.13 -0.56 -12.77
C GLY A 126 10.50 -1.93 -12.95
N THR A 127 10.24 -2.64 -11.86
CA THR A 127 9.52 -3.93 -11.90
C THR A 127 8.09 -3.76 -12.41
N SER A 128 7.34 -2.77 -11.93
CA SER A 128 5.98 -2.50 -12.44
C SER A 128 5.98 -2.21 -13.94
N LYS A 129 6.95 -1.42 -14.43
CA LYS A 129 7.12 -1.13 -15.87
C LYS A 129 7.42 -2.39 -16.67
N ARG A 130 8.37 -3.22 -16.24
CA ARG A 130 8.70 -4.49 -16.93
C ARG A 130 7.52 -5.46 -17.00
N VAL A 131 6.72 -5.55 -15.93
CA VAL A 131 5.50 -6.37 -15.92
C VAL A 131 4.48 -5.82 -16.91
N ASN A 132 4.24 -4.51 -16.92
CA ASN A 132 3.35 -3.89 -17.89
C ASN A 132 3.82 -4.11 -19.34
N GLU A 133 5.11 -3.91 -19.62
CA GLU A 133 5.71 -4.17 -20.94
C GLU A 133 5.57 -5.63 -21.38
N LEU A 134 5.76 -6.59 -20.46
CA LEU A 134 5.58 -8.01 -20.74
C LEU A 134 4.15 -8.29 -21.23
N ILE A 135 3.16 -7.68 -20.59
CA ILE A 135 1.75 -7.93 -20.89
C ILE A 135 1.37 -7.25 -22.22
N LEU A 136 1.82 -6.02 -22.44
CA LEU A 136 1.54 -5.24 -23.66
C LEU A 136 2.13 -5.85 -24.95
N LYS A 137 3.07 -6.80 -24.84
CA LYS A 137 3.59 -7.54 -26.01
C LYS A 137 2.54 -8.44 -26.67
N SER A 138 1.58 -8.92 -25.90
CA SER A 138 0.63 -9.95 -26.36
C SER A 138 -0.83 -9.54 -26.20
N HIS A 139 -1.11 -8.46 -25.45
CA HIS A 139 -2.47 -8.10 -25.06
C HIS A 139 -2.73 -6.60 -25.12
N GLN A 140 -3.97 -6.24 -25.47
CA GLN A 140 -4.46 -4.87 -25.43
C GLN A 140 -5.29 -4.67 -24.15
N ILE A 141 -4.60 -4.43 -23.05
CA ILE A 141 -5.21 -4.29 -21.73
C ILE A 141 -4.74 -3.04 -20.98
N ASP A 142 -5.45 -2.76 -19.90
CA ASP A 142 -5.11 -1.72 -18.94
C ASP A 142 -4.51 -2.35 -17.68
N MET A 143 -3.31 -1.90 -17.29
CA MET A 143 -2.69 -2.21 -16.01
C MET A 143 -2.47 -0.90 -15.22
N VAL A 144 -2.66 -0.98 -13.91
CA VAL A 144 -2.24 0.05 -12.97
C VAL A 144 -1.43 -0.58 -11.83
N ASP A 145 -0.39 0.11 -11.38
CA ASP A 145 0.17 -0.10 -10.06
C ASP A 145 -0.62 0.75 -9.04
N ALA A 146 -1.02 0.14 -7.94
CA ALA A 146 -1.86 0.75 -6.91
C ALA A 146 -1.39 0.38 -5.49
N PRO A 147 -0.11 0.60 -5.12
CA PRO A 147 0.36 0.32 -3.77
C PRO A 147 -0.45 1.08 -2.70
N VAL A 148 -0.45 0.52 -1.49
CA VAL A 148 -1.32 0.97 -0.39
C VAL A 148 -0.56 1.58 0.79
N SER A 149 -1.22 2.49 1.50
CA SER A 149 -0.83 2.98 2.83
C SER A 149 -1.99 2.86 3.82
N GLY A 150 -1.68 2.69 5.11
CA GLY A 150 -2.66 2.53 6.19
C GLY A 150 -2.56 1.21 6.99
N GLY A 151 -1.69 0.28 6.57
CA GLY A 151 -1.41 -0.96 7.30
C GLY A 151 -2.62 -1.88 7.49
N VAL A 152 -2.49 -2.86 8.39
CA VAL A 152 -3.53 -3.87 8.63
C VAL A 152 -4.83 -3.28 9.20
N GLY A 153 -4.74 -2.22 10.02
CA GLY A 153 -5.90 -1.52 10.54
C GLY A 153 -6.68 -0.80 9.43
N GLY A 154 -5.97 -0.11 8.53
CA GLY A 154 -6.57 0.51 7.35
C GLY A 154 -7.19 -0.51 6.40
N ALA A 155 -6.55 -1.68 6.23
CA ALA A 155 -7.07 -2.77 5.41
C ALA A 155 -8.38 -3.33 5.98
N SER A 156 -8.43 -3.65 7.28
CA SER A 156 -9.65 -4.15 7.95
C SER A 156 -10.78 -3.12 7.99
N GLY A 157 -10.46 -1.83 8.08
CA GLY A 157 -11.43 -0.75 8.10
C GLY A 157 -11.86 -0.27 6.71
N ALA A 158 -11.29 -0.82 5.63
CA ALA A 158 -11.40 -0.29 4.27
C ALA A 158 -11.11 1.22 4.17
N THR A 159 -10.10 1.68 4.90
CA THR A 159 -9.67 3.10 4.95
C THR A 159 -8.29 3.32 4.36
N LEU A 160 -7.78 2.34 3.60
CA LEU A 160 -6.51 2.44 2.88
C LEU A 160 -6.45 3.68 1.97
N THR A 161 -5.23 4.14 1.76
CA THR A 161 -4.91 5.06 0.67
C THR A 161 -4.22 4.29 -0.44
N PHE A 162 -4.80 4.32 -1.63
CA PHE A 162 -4.21 3.79 -2.87
C PHE A 162 -3.52 4.91 -3.64
N MET A 163 -2.28 4.66 -4.08
CA MET A 163 -1.48 5.54 -4.93
C MET A 163 -1.40 4.90 -6.31
N VAL A 164 -2.09 5.46 -7.31
CA VAL A 164 -2.36 4.74 -8.56
C VAL A 164 -1.59 5.37 -9.73
N GLY A 165 -0.69 4.60 -10.33
CA GLY A 165 0.00 4.94 -11.58
C GLY A 165 -0.61 4.22 -12.79
N GLY A 166 -0.58 4.86 -13.95
CA GLY A 166 -1.02 4.29 -15.22
C GLY A 166 -1.93 5.23 -16.02
N LYS A 167 -2.39 4.74 -17.17
CA LYS A 167 -3.24 5.54 -18.08
C LYS A 167 -4.47 6.05 -17.33
N LYS A 168 -4.88 7.30 -17.61
CA LYS A 168 -6.04 7.93 -16.94
C LYS A 168 -7.32 7.09 -17.03
N GLN A 169 -7.56 6.49 -18.19
CA GLN A 169 -8.71 5.59 -18.41
C GLN A 169 -8.63 4.33 -17.53
N ALA A 170 -7.45 3.74 -17.37
CA ALA A 170 -7.24 2.60 -16.48
C ALA A 170 -7.49 2.98 -15.01
N PHE A 171 -7.03 4.15 -14.58
CA PHE A 171 -7.34 4.71 -13.26
C PHE A 171 -8.84 4.87 -13.03
N GLU A 172 -9.58 5.43 -13.99
CA GLU A 172 -11.03 5.61 -13.89
C GLU A 172 -11.78 4.29 -13.75
N ARG A 173 -11.29 3.22 -14.39
CA ARG A 173 -11.82 1.85 -14.22
C ARG A 173 -11.45 1.24 -12.87
N ALA A 174 -10.23 1.47 -12.39
CA ALA A 174 -9.74 0.92 -11.12
C ALA A 174 -10.34 1.61 -9.89
N GLN A 175 -10.58 2.92 -9.96
CA GLN A 175 -11.03 3.74 -8.85
C GLN A 175 -12.27 3.20 -8.11
N PRO A 176 -13.39 2.86 -8.77
CA PRO A 176 -14.58 2.36 -8.06
C PRO A 176 -14.34 1.01 -7.35
N ILE A 177 -13.38 0.20 -7.82
CA ILE A 177 -13.02 -1.09 -7.22
C ILE A 177 -12.14 -0.86 -6.00
N LEU A 178 -11.12 0.00 -6.15
CA LEU A 178 -10.20 0.36 -5.07
C LEU A 178 -10.91 1.06 -3.90
N GLN A 179 -11.95 1.87 -4.19
CA GLN A 179 -12.80 2.53 -3.18
C GLN A 179 -13.58 1.55 -2.28
N LEU A 180 -13.73 0.29 -2.67
CA LEU A 180 -14.34 -0.72 -1.79
C LEU A 180 -13.40 -1.05 -0.62
N MET A 181 -12.08 -0.99 -0.85
CA MET A 181 -11.03 -1.36 0.10
C MET A 181 -10.30 -0.16 0.71
N GLY A 182 -10.57 1.05 0.24
CA GLY A 182 -9.84 2.25 0.65
C GLY A 182 -10.71 3.50 0.71
N LYS A 183 -10.27 4.46 1.52
CA LYS A 183 -10.91 5.78 1.67
C LYS A 183 -10.38 6.77 0.63
N ASN A 184 -9.09 6.71 0.33
CA ASN A 184 -8.45 7.61 -0.63
C ASN A 184 -7.92 6.79 -1.81
N VAL A 185 -8.21 7.24 -3.03
CA VAL A 185 -7.64 6.67 -4.26
C VAL A 185 -7.09 7.82 -5.08
N ILE A 186 -5.76 7.96 -5.06
CA ILE A 186 -5.03 9.12 -5.58
C ILE A 186 -4.43 8.75 -6.93
N TYR A 187 -4.65 9.58 -7.94
CA TYR A 187 -4.00 9.44 -9.24
C TYR A 187 -2.59 10.05 -9.17
N CYS A 188 -1.57 9.22 -9.32
CA CYS A 188 -0.17 9.59 -9.13
C CYS A 188 0.54 9.97 -10.44
N GLY A 189 0.04 9.51 -11.58
CA GLY A 189 0.60 9.86 -12.88
C GLY A 189 0.16 8.93 -14.00
N GLY A 190 0.56 9.28 -15.22
CA GLY A 190 0.15 8.64 -16.48
C GLY A 190 0.79 7.29 -16.75
N GLU A 191 1.87 6.97 -16.06
CA GLU A 191 2.69 5.82 -16.34
C GLU A 191 2.57 4.76 -15.25
N VAL A 192 2.63 3.49 -15.65
CA VAL A 192 2.76 2.40 -14.68
C VAL A 192 4.12 2.54 -13.97
N GLY A 193 4.10 2.51 -12.65
CA GLY A 193 5.23 2.76 -11.76
C GLY A 193 5.17 4.12 -11.04
N ASP A 194 4.29 5.03 -11.45
CA ASP A 194 4.15 6.33 -10.78
C ASP A 194 3.55 6.16 -9.36
N GLY A 195 2.65 5.20 -9.16
CA GLY A 195 2.11 4.86 -7.85
C GLY A 195 3.18 4.31 -6.91
N GLN A 196 4.03 3.40 -7.40
CA GLN A 196 5.19 2.88 -6.66
C GLN A 196 6.18 4.00 -6.29
N SER A 197 6.45 4.91 -7.22
CA SER A 197 7.36 6.04 -6.98
C SER A 197 6.87 6.90 -5.81
N VAL A 198 5.58 7.27 -5.81
CA VAL A 198 4.97 8.02 -4.70
C VAL A 198 4.99 7.22 -3.39
N LYS A 199 4.64 5.92 -3.43
CA LYS A 199 4.65 5.05 -2.25
C LYS A 199 6.02 4.96 -1.58
N ILE A 200 7.06 4.76 -2.38
CA ILE A 200 8.43 4.60 -1.90
C ILE A 200 8.94 5.91 -1.28
N CYS A 201 8.67 7.06 -1.91
CA CYS A 201 8.97 8.36 -1.32
C CYS A 201 8.24 8.57 0.02
N ASN A 202 6.96 8.22 0.11
CA ASN A 202 6.21 8.30 1.37
C ASN A 202 6.83 7.43 2.47
N ASN A 203 7.20 6.19 2.15
CA ASN A 203 7.76 5.26 3.13
C ASN A 203 9.19 5.63 3.54
N LEU A 204 9.98 6.25 2.66
CA LEU A 204 11.26 6.84 3.00
C LEU A 204 11.11 7.95 4.07
N VAL A 205 10.18 8.90 3.85
CA VAL A 205 9.88 9.96 4.83
C VAL A 205 9.40 9.36 6.15
N LEU A 206 8.56 8.33 6.09
CA LEU A 206 8.05 7.63 7.27
C LEU A 206 9.18 6.98 8.09
N ALA A 207 10.10 6.26 7.44
CA ALA A 207 11.24 5.63 8.09
C ALA A 207 12.12 6.68 8.80
N ILE A 208 12.51 7.73 8.08
CA ILE A 208 13.33 8.83 8.60
C ILE A 208 12.65 9.49 9.80
N SER A 209 11.37 9.81 9.68
CA SER A 209 10.62 10.48 10.75
C SER A 209 10.45 9.58 11.98
N MET A 210 10.21 8.28 11.79
CA MET A 210 10.13 7.32 12.90
C MET A 210 11.46 7.19 13.64
N SER A 211 12.58 7.07 12.93
CA SER A 211 13.91 7.03 13.54
C SER A 211 14.20 8.33 14.28
N ALA A 212 13.92 9.49 13.69
CA ALA A 212 14.16 10.79 14.32
C ALA A 212 13.33 10.97 15.62
N VAL A 213 12.03 10.66 15.58
CA VAL A 213 11.16 10.70 16.77
C VAL A 213 11.66 9.73 17.84
N SER A 214 12.05 8.53 17.44
CA SER A 214 12.55 7.51 18.37
C SER A 214 13.83 7.94 19.07
N GLU A 215 14.80 8.45 18.33
CA GLU A 215 16.07 8.96 18.87
C GLU A 215 15.83 10.15 19.81
N ALA A 216 14.98 11.11 19.42
CA ALA A 216 14.63 12.27 20.25
C ALA A 216 13.91 11.87 21.54
N MET A 217 13.02 10.88 21.49
CA MET A 217 12.34 10.34 22.68
C MET A 217 13.33 9.67 23.63
N VAL A 218 14.27 8.88 23.11
CA VAL A 218 15.32 8.23 23.92
C VAL A 218 16.25 9.25 24.57
N LEU A 219 16.63 10.31 23.85
CA LEU A 219 17.42 11.40 24.41
C LEU A 219 16.64 12.14 25.51
N GLY A 220 15.41 12.59 25.23
CA GLY A 220 14.64 13.39 26.17
C GLY A 220 14.30 12.65 27.46
N THR A 221 14.01 11.34 27.37
CA THR A 221 13.78 10.51 28.57
C THR A 221 15.04 10.32 29.40
N ARG A 222 16.23 10.17 28.78
CA ARG A 222 17.51 10.16 29.51
C ARG A 222 17.86 11.50 30.14
N LEU A 223 17.37 12.60 29.58
CA LEU A 223 17.45 13.93 30.20
C LEU A 223 16.43 14.13 31.33
N GLY A 224 15.66 13.10 31.69
CA GLY A 224 14.72 13.11 32.81
C GLY A 224 13.35 13.69 32.49
N ILE A 225 13.02 13.88 31.21
CA ILE A 225 11.72 14.40 30.80
C ILE A 225 10.72 13.26 30.64
N ASP A 226 9.50 13.43 31.16
CA ASP A 226 8.39 12.51 30.93
C ASP A 226 8.12 12.36 29.41
N PRO A 227 8.10 11.13 28.86
CA PRO A 227 7.84 10.91 27.44
C PRO A 227 6.48 11.45 26.96
N LYS A 228 5.46 11.53 27.83
CA LYS A 228 4.17 12.16 27.48
C LYS A 228 4.29 13.66 27.28
N VAL A 229 5.11 14.33 28.10
CA VAL A 229 5.39 15.76 27.95
C VAL A 229 6.16 16.01 26.65
N LEU A 230 7.17 15.18 26.33
CA LEU A 230 7.88 15.27 25.04
C LEU A 230 6.93 15.10 23.85
N ALA A 231 6.08 14.07 23.88
CA ALA A 231 5.10 13.83 22.82
C ALA A 231 4.14 15.02 22.65
N GLN A 232 3.66 15.60 23.75
CA GLN A 232 2.79 16.78 23.71
C GLN A 232 3.49 17.97 23.03
N VAL A 233 4.76 18.23 23.38
CA VAL A 233 5.55 19.31 22.76
C VAL A 233 5.77 19.03 21.27
N PHE A 234 6.20 17.82 20.89
CA PHE A 234 6.38 17.46 19.47
C PHE A 234 5.09 17.68 18.69
N ASN A 235 3.95 17.22 19.23
CA ASN A 235 2.67 17.23 18.55
C ASN A 235 1.98 18.60 18.47
N THR A 236 2.55 19.62 19.14
CA THR A 236 2.08 21.01 19.07
C THR A 236 3.12 21.97 18.49
N SER A 237 4.27 21.43 18.05
CA SER A 237 5.41 22.20 17.57
C SER A 237 5.85 21.74 16.17
N SER A 238 6.97 22.29 15.68
CA SER A 238 7.54 21.99 14.37
C SER A 238 8.05 20.55 14.20
N GLY A 239 8.29 19.83 15.30
CA GLY A 239 8.70 18.43 15.28
C GLY A 239 7.56 17.44 14.96
N ARG A 240 6.32 17.91 14.84
CA ARG A 240 5.14 17.06 14.63
C ARG A 240 5.24 16.26 13.33
N CYS A 241 5.02 14.96 13.42
CA CYS A 241 4.80 14.09 12.26
C CYS A 241 3.86 12.93 12.64
N TRP A 242 3.46 12.13 11.65
CA TRP A 242 2.58 10.97 11.88
C TRP A 242 3.15 9.99 12.92
N SER A 243 4.48 9.78 12.91
CA SER A 243 5.17 8.92 13.87
C SER A 243 5.11 9.45 15.30
N SER A 244 4.92 10.76 15.52
CA SER A 244 4.81 11.34 16.87
C SER A 244 3.36 11.45 17.36
N ASP A 245 2.41 11.78 16.48
CA ASP A 245 1.03 12.11 16.84
C ASP A 245 0.00 10.98 16.64
N THR A 246 0.33 9.97 15.83
CA THR A 246 -0.58 8.87 15.49
C THR A 246 0.02 7.49 15.78
N TYR A 247 1.34 7.38 15.84
CA TYR A 247 2.03 6.08 15.95
C TYR A 247 3.25 6.14 16.86
N ASN A 248 3.09 6.78 18.02
CA ASN A 248 4.21 7.11 18.90
C ASN A 248 5.03 5.87 19.32
N PRO A 249 6.37 5.88 19.12
CA PRO A 249 7.19 4.70 19.36
C PRO A 249 7.44 4.43 20.84
N HIS A 250 7.20 5.38 21.74
CA HIS A 250 7.54 5.20 23.15
C HIS A 250 6.40 4.49 23.91
N PRO A 251 6.70 3.36 24.60
CA PRO A 251 5.69 2.66 25.41
C PRO A 251 5.06 3.58 26.46
N GLY A 252 3.73 3.48 26.63
CA GLY A 252 2.97 4.27 27.60
C GLY A 252 2.59 5.69 27.17
N VAL A 253 3.02 6.16 25.99
CA VAL A 253 2.59 7.46 25.45
C VAL A 253 1.23 7.38 24.77
N MET A 254 0.98 6.31 24.01
CA MET A 254 -0.25 6.12 23.25
C MET A 254 -0.75 4.69 23.41
N ASP A 255 -2.07 4.56 23.53
CA ASP A 255 -2.75 3.25 23.56
C ASP A 255 -3.00 2.73 22.14
N ASN A 256 -3.17 1.42 22.00
CA ASN A 256 -3.53 0.74 20.74
C ASN A 256 -2.49 0.83 19.61
N VAL A 257 -1.30 1.38 19.85
CA VAL A 257 -0.15 1.33 18.94
C VAL A 257 0.81 0.17 19.30
N PRO A 258 1.68 -0.29 18.39
CA PRO A 258 2.57 -1.42 18.68
C PRO A 258 3.48 -1.23 19.89
N SER A 259 3.95 -0.01 20.15
CA SER A 259 4.76 0.31 21.33
C SER A 259 4.03 0.02 22.66
N SER A 260 2.69 -0.04 22.67
CA SER A 260 1.90 -0.43 23.85
C SER A 260 1.79 -1.95 24.05
N ARG A 261 2.34 -2.76 23.14
CA ARG A 261 2.23 -4.23 23.12
C ARG A 261 3.52 -4.90 22.65
N ASN A 262 4.65 -4.45 23.20
CA ASN A 262 5.98 -4.98 22.91
C ASN A 262 6.34 -5.03 21.41
N TYR A 263 5.84 -4.05 20.66
CA TYR A 263 6.04 -3.90 19.21
C TYR A 263 5.54 -5.10 18.39
N GLU A 264 4.55 -5.83 18.91
CA GLU A 264 3.92 -6.94 18.20
C GLU A 264 2.89 -6.47 17.16
N GLY A 265 2.89 -7.15 16.01
CA GLY A 265 2.04 -6.83 14.87
C GLY A 265 2.45 -5.52 14.17
N GLY A 266 1.47 -4.78 13.65
CA GLY A 266 1.75 -3.52 12.95
C GLY A 266 2.44 -3.71 11.60
N PHE A 267 3.44 -2.87 11.31
CA PHE A 267 4.25 -2.91 10.09
C PHE A 267 5.68 -3.35 10.44
N ALA A 268 6.02 -4.59 10.10
CA ALA A 268 7.29 -5.20 10.51
C ALA A 268 8.52 -4.44 10.01
N ALA A 269 9.58 -4.39 10.82
CA ALA A 269 10.86 -3.76 10.49
C ALA A 269 11.47 -4.34 9.20
N ASN A 270 11.34 -5.65 8.96
CA ASN A 270 11.76 -6.28 7.71
C ASN A 270 11.06 -5.72 6.47
N LEU A 271 9.77 -5.37 6.59
CA LEU A 271 9.02 -4.77 5.49
C LEU A 271 9.40 -3.30 5.29
N MET A 272 9.67 -2.56 6.38
CA MET A 272 10.21 -1.21 6.29
C MET A 272 11.59 -1.20 5.64
N LEU A 273 12.50 -2.09 6.05
CA LEU A 273 13.83 -2.25 5.45
C LEU A 273 13.72 -2.54 3.95
N LYS A 274 12.81 -3.44 3.56
CA LYS A 274 12.52 -3.72 2.15
C LYS A 274 12.09 -2.45 1.41
N ASP A 275 11.14 -1.68 1.94
CA ASP A 275 10.65 -0.45 1.29
C ASP A 275 11.72 0.65 1.19
N VAL A 276 12.55 0.83 2.22
CA VAL A 276 13.70 1.75 2.18
C VAL A 276 14.74 1.27 1.16
N GLY A 277 15.00 -0.03 1.06
CA GLY A 277 15.87 -0.61 0.03
C GLY A 277 15.36 -0.35 -1.39
N LEU A 278 14.03 -0.39 -1.61
CA LEU A 278 13.43 0.02 -2.89
C LEU A 278 13.65 1.52 -3.17
N ALA A 279 13.62 2.39 -2.15
CA ALA A 279 13.92 3.81 -2.29
C ALA A 279 15.38 4.06 -2.71
N ILE A 280 16.32 3.39 -2.04
CA ILE A 280 17.76 3.49 -2.35
C ILE A 280 18.01 3.04 -3.79
N LYS A 281 17.46 1.88 -4.19
CA LYS A 281 17.58 1.39 -5.57
C LYS A 281 16.94 2.35 -6.59
N ALA A 282 15.80 2.96 -6.28
CA ALA A 282 15.17 3.93 -7.16
C ALA A 282 16.02 5.22 -7.31
N ALA A 283 16.73 5.61 -6.26
CA ALA A 283 17.61 6.78 -6.26
C ALA A 283 18.81 6.63 -7.21
N GLU A 284 19.32 5.40 -7.40
CA GLU A 284 20.35 5.11 -8.41
C GLU A 284 19.90 5.51 -9.82
N SER A 285 18.64 5.19 -10.16
CA SER A 285 18.06 5.57 -11.47
C SER A 285 17.82 7.07 -11.58
N ALA A 286 17.57 7.75 -10.45
CA ALA A 286 17.43 9.20 -10.37
C ALA A 286 18.78 9.94 -10.28
N LYS A 287 19.91 9.21 -10.18
CA LYS A 287 21.26 9.76 -9.96
C LYS A 287 21.32 10.68 -8.73
N MET A 288 20.71 10.24 -7.63
CA MET A 288 20.61 10.99 -6.38
C MET A 288 21.09 10.13 -5.20
N ASP A 289 21.84 10.76 -4.29
CA ASP A 289 22.21 10.15 -3.02
C ASP A 289 21.10 10.31 -1.99
N LEU A 290 20.86 9.27 -1.16
CA LEU A 290 19.89 9.30 -0.07
C LEU A 290 20.58 9.13 1.29
N PRO A 291 21.36 10.13 1.78
CA PRO A 291 22.17 9.97 2.99
C PRO A 291 21.34 9.58 4.22
N LEU A 292 20.16 10.18 4.40
CA LEU A 292 19.25 9.81 5.48
C LEU A 292 18.61 8.43 5.25
N GLY A 293 18.32 8.07 4.00
CA GLY A 293 17.78 6.77 3.62
C GLY A 293 18.75 5.63 3.91
N GLU A 294 20.01 5.79 3.55
CA GLU A 294 21.10 4.85 3.84
C GLU A 294 21.30 4.67 5.34
N LEU A 295 21.28 5.77 6.10
CA LEU A 295 21.42 5.74 7.55
C LEU A 295 20.27 4.95 8.21
N VAL A 296 19.01 5.22 7.84
CA VAL A 296 17.89 4.46 8.41
C VAL A 296 17.84 3.02 7.93
N SER A 297 18.27 2.75 6.68
CA SER A 297 18.41 1.38 6.19
C SER A 297 19.41 0.59 7.04
N LYS A 298 20.50 1.23 7.47
CA LYS A 298 21.47 0.63 8.39
C LYS A 298 20.83 0.30 9.74
N PHE A 299 20.06 1.22 10.33
CA PHE A 299 19.36 0.94 11.60
C PHE A 299 18.44 -0.27 11.51
N TYR A 300 17.61 -0.34 10.48
CA TYR A 300 16.70 -1.49 10.29
C TYR A 300 17.44 -2.79 9.95
N THR A 301 18.59 -2.71 9.29
CA THR A 301 19.48 -3.87 9.08
C THR A 301 20.03 -4.38 10.40
N GLU A 302 20.57 -3.51 11.25
CA GLU A 302 21.10 -3.88 12.56
C GLU A 302 20.02 -4.42 13.49
N MET A 303 18.81 -3.83 13.47
CA MET A 303 17.65 -4.40 14.18
C MET A 303 17.38 -5.85 13.77
N ARG A 304 17.44 -6.17 12.47
CA ARG A 304 17.20 -7.52 11.96
C ARG A 304 18.33 -8.47 12.32
N ASP A 305 19.57 -8.07 12.01
CA ASP A 305 20.72 -8.98 11.98
C ASP A 305 21.42 -9.10 13.35
N GLU A 306 21.46 -8.02 14.13
CA GLU A 306 22.17 -7.98 15.42
C GLU A 306 21.25 -8.20 16.63
N HIS A 307 19.94 -7.95 16.47
CA HIS A 307 19.00 -7.91 17.59
C HIS A 307 17.75 -8.80 17.43
N ASP A 308 17.60 -9.53 16.31
CA ASP A 308 16.43 -10.39 16.02
C ASP A 308 15.07 -9.63 16.09
N MET A 309 15.10 -8.34 15.77
CA MET A 309 13.92 -7.45 15.82
C MET A 309 13.27 -7.25 14.45
N GLY A 310 13.66 -8.03 13.44
CA GLY A 310 13.13 -7.89 12.07
C GLY A 310 11.61 -8.11 11.96
N ASN A 311 11.03 -8.93 12.85
CA ASN A 311 9.59 -9.20 12.89
C ASN A 311 8.79 -8.26 13.81
N LYS A 312 9.49 -7.45 14.64
CA LYS A 312 8.84 -6.40 15.43
C LYS A 312 8.36 -5.29 14.51
N ASP A 313 7.38 -4.52 14.97
CA ASP A 313 6.95 -3.31 14.29
C ASP A 313 8.13 -2.32 14.11
N PHE A 314 8.14 -1.58 13.01
CA PHE A 314 9.21 -0.65 12.65
C PHE A 314 9.42 0.50 13.65
N SER A 315 8.44 0.80 14.51
CA SER A 315 8.60 1.72 15.65
C SER A 315 9.49 1.15 16.76
N GLY A 316 9.75 -0.16 16.74
CA GLY A 316 10.73 -0.84 17.60
C GLY A 316 12.16 -0.34 17.43
N VAL A 317 12.44 0.50 16.42
CA VAL A 317 13.72 1.21 16.29
C VAL A 317 14.05 2.06 17.54
N LEU A 318 13.04 2.43 18.33
CA LEU A 318 13.24 3.04 19.64
C LEU A 318 13.95 2.12 20.64
N GLU A 319 13.58 0.85 20.73
CA GLU A 319 14.28 -0.10 21.61
C GLU A 319 15.70 -0.35 21.13
N TYR A 320 15.91 -0.40 19.81
CA TYR A 320 17.25 -0.44 19.24
C TYR A 320 18.11 0.76 19.67
N PHE A 321 17.57 1.99 19.64
CA PHE A 321 18.30 3.16 20.13
C PHE A 321 18.53 3.15 21.65
N LYS A 322 17.61 2.58 22.44
CA LYS A 322 17.84 2.36 23.88
C LYS A 322 19.05 1.45 24.09
N ILE A 323 19.07 0.29 23.42
CA ILE A 323 20.15 -0.70 23.48
C ILE A 323 21.50 -0.04 23.13
N LYS A 324 21.59 0.65 21.98
CA LYS A 324 22.84 1.30 21.55
C LYS A 324 23.34 2.38 22.52
N ALA A 325 22.44 3.04 23.22
CA ALA A 325 22.80 4.07 24.18
C ALA A 325 23.17 3.52 25.57
N ASP A 326 22.77 2.29 25.92
CA ASP A 326 23.24 1.60 27.14
C ASP A 326 24.61 0.92 26.95
N THR A 327 25.06 0.78 25.69
CA THR A 327 26.39 0.24 25.35
C THR A 327 27.50 1.30 25.25
N LYS A 328 27.21 2.57 25.55
CA LYS A 328 28.16 3.69 25.56
C LYS A 328 28.53 4.10 26.98
#